data_AF-A0A9P7E0E6-F1
#
_entry.id   AF-A0A9P7E0E6-F1
#
_cell.length_a   1.000
_cell.length_b   1.000
_cell.length_c   1.000
_cell.angle_alpha   90.00
_cell.angle_beta   90.00
_cell.angle_gamma   90.00
#
_symmetry.space_group_name_H-M   'P 1'
#
loop_
_entity.id
_entity.type
_entity.pdbx_description
1 polymer ?
#
loop_
_entity_poly.entity_id
_entity_poly.type
_entity_poly.pdbx_seq_one_letter_code
_entity_poly.pdbx_strand_id
1 'polypeptide(L)' 'NMFVVLVVDLLHEFELGVWCMLLVHLLRILTSLNRDLVHELDRRYQQVPLFGPVTIRRFSSNTSKMSNMAA' A
#
# COMPACT_ATOMS: atom_id res chain seq x y z
N ASN A 1 -4.14 25.23 -3.34
CA ASN A 1 -2.92 24.44 -3.05
C ASN A 1 -2.61 23.56 -4.25
N MET A 2 -1.74 23.99 -5.18
CA MET A 2 -1.48 23.28 -6.45
C MET A 2 -0.60 22.02 -6.33
N PHE A 3 0.04 21.81 -5.17
CA PHE A 3 0.91 20.65 -4.93
C PHE A 3 0.19 19.30 -4.91
N VAL A 4 -1.13 19.28 -4.76
CA VAL A 4 -1.94 18.04 -4.74
C VAL A 4 -2.03 17.40 -6.14
N VAL A 5 -1.84 18.18 -7.21
CA VAL A 5 -1.97 17.71 -8.60
C VAL A 5 -0.62 17.25 -9.19
N LEU A 6 0.49 17.55 -8.52
CA LEU A 6 1.86 17.20 -8.94
C LEU A 6 2.40 15.97 -8.19
N VAL A 7 1.54 15.21 -7.51
CA VAL A 7 1.94 13.91 -6.98
C VAL A 7 2.10 12.99 -8.17
N VAL A 8 3.35 12.63 -8.48
CA VAL A 8 3.66 11.61 -9.49
C VAL A 8 2.80 10.40 -9.20
N ASP A 9 1.93 10.04 -10.15
CA ASP A 9 1.07 8.87 -10.04
C ASP A 9 1.91 7.63 -10.31
N LEU A 10 2.73 7.27 -9.32
CA LEU A 10 3.60 6.10 -9.37
C LEU A 10 2.78 4.83 -9.65
N LEU A 11 1.55 4.75 -9.15
CA LEU A 11 0.66 3.62 -9.41
C LEU A 11 0.20 3.53 -10.86
N HIS A 12 0.15 4.66 -11.58
CA HIS A 12 -0.11 4.69 -13.02
C HIS A 12 1.13 4.36 -13.85
N GLU A 13 2.33 4.75 -13.40
CA GLU A 13 3.57 4.56 -14.14
C GLU A 13 4.18 3.14 -13.98
N PHE A 14 3.86 2.44 -12.89
CA PHE A 14 4.35 1.07 -12.66
C PHE A 14 3.41 0.01 -13.21
N GLU A 15 3.99 -1.00 -13.87
CA GLU A 15 3.28 -2.26 -14.13
C GLU A 15 2.83 -2.90 -12.80
N LEU A 16 1.56 -3.32 -12.73
CA LEU A 16 0.97 -3.89 -11.51
C LEU A 16 1.78 -5.08 -10.97
N GLY A 17 2.29 -5.93 -11.85
CA GLY A 17 3.12 -7.09 -11.45
C GLY A 17 4.46 -6.68 -10.82
N VAL A 18 5.10 -5.64 -11.35
CA VAL A 18 6.35 -5.08 -10.82
C VAL A 18 6.11 -4.45 -9.45
N TRP A 19 5.01 -3.70 -9.32
CA TRP A 19 4.60 -3.12 -8.04
C TRP A 19 4.36 -4.20 -6.97
N CYS A 20 3.61 -5.26 -7.29
CA CYS A 20 3.36 -6.36 -6.37
C CYS A 20 4.65 -7.03 -5.91
N MET A 21 5.60 -7.29 -6.83
CA MET A 21 6.89 -7.88 -6.49
C MET A 21 7.71 -6.98 -5.56
N LEU A 22 7.76 -5.67 -5.86
CA LEU A 22 8.46 -4.69 -5.05
C LEU A 22 7.85 -4.59 -3.65
N LEU A 23 6.52 -4.53 -3.53
CA LEU A 23 5.83 -4.46 -2.25
C LEU A 23 6.12 -5.68 -1.37
N VAL A 24 6.09 -6.89 -1.95
CA VAL A 24 6.50 -8.12 -1.22
C VAL A 24 7.94 -8.02 -0.73
N HIS A 25 8.84 -7.50 -1.55
CA HIS A 25 10.25 -7.35 -1.19
C HIS A 25 10.44 -6.37 -0.02
N LEU A 26 9.74 -5.22 -0.05
CA LEU A 26 9.75 -4.25 1.04
C LEU A 26 9.19 -4.83 2.34
N LEU A 27 8.09 -5.60 2.27
CA LEU A 27 7.53 -6.27 3.45
C LEU A 27 8.50 -7.32 4.03
N ARG A 28 9.25 -8.04 3.19
CA ARG A 28 10.30 -8.96 3.65
C ARG A 28 11.44 -8.25 4.36
N ILE A 29 11.92 -7.13 3.81
CA ILE A 29 12.95 -6.30 4.46
C ILE A 29 12.42 -5.82 5.82
N LEU A 30 11.21 -5.28 5.86
CA LEU A 30 10.59 -4.80 7.10
C LEU A 30 10.50 -5.91 8.16
N THR A 31 10.06 -7.10 7.74
CA THR A 31 9.95 -8.28 8.62
C THR A 31 11.32 -8.75 9.13
N SER A 32 12.38 -8.65 8.30
CA SER A 32 13.75 -9.01 8.70
C SER A 32 14.35 -8.04 9.72
N LEU A 33 13.93 -6.77 9.68
CA LEU A 33 14.37 -5.76 10.64
C LEU A 33 13.65 -5.91 11.98
N ASN A 34 12.31 -5.93 11.95
CA ASN A 34 11.49 -6.19 13.11
C ASN A 34 10.06 -6.58 12.66
N ARG A 35 9.58 -7.73 13.14
CA ARG A 35 8.23 -8.24 12.85
C ARG A 35 7.12 -7.27 13.27
N ASP A 36 7.31 -6.51 14.34
CA ASP A 36 6.31 -5.57 14.85
C ASP A 36 6.06 -4.39 13.92
N LEU A 37 7.03 -4.06 13.05
CA LEU A 37 6.88 -2.98 12.08
C LEU A 37 5.83 -3.30 11.01
N VAL A 38 5.55 -4.59 10.76
CA VAL A 38 4.48 -5.01 9.86
C VAL A 38 3.10 -4.67 10.46
N HIS A 39 2.94 -4.83 11.77
CA HIS A 39 1.71 -4.44 12.46
C HIS A 39 1.51 -2.92 12.46
N GLU A 40 2.58 -2.15 12.62
CA GLU A 40 2.52 -0.69 12.49
C GLU A 40 2.18 -0.25 11.06
N LEU A 41 2.72 -0.94 10.05
CA LEU A 41 2.36 -0.72 8.65
C LEU A 41 0.86 -0.98 8.41
N ASP A 42 0.35 -2.12 8.87
CA ASP A 42 -1.08 -2.45 8.77
C ASP A 42 -1.96 -1.40 9.48
N ARG A 43 -1.54 -0.92 10.65
CA ARG A 43 -2.24 0.15 11.38
C ARG A 43 -2.30 1.45 10.57
N ARG A 44 -1.20 1.84 9.92
CA ARG A 44 -1.14 3.05 9.09
C ARG A 44 -1.99 2.94 7.84
N TYR A 45 -2.00 1.79 7.16
CA TYR A 45 -2.87 1.57 6.00
C TYR A 45 -4.35 1.68 6.37
N GLN A 46 -4.77 1.21 7.56
CA GLN A 46 -6.15 1.39 8.04
C GLN A 46 -6.55 2.85 8.28
N GLN A 47 -5.58 3.73 8.53
CA GLN A 47 -5.78 5.16 8.75
C GLN A 47 -5.81 5.97 7.45
N VAL A 48 -5.42 5.37 6.32
CA VAL A 48 -5.50 6.04 5.02
C VAL A 48 -6.98 6.33 4.72
N PRO A 49 -7.36 7.62 4.53
CA PRO A 49 -8.73 7.96 4.20
C PRO A 49 -9.10 7.40 2.83
N LEU A 50 -10.39 7.14 2.65
CA LEU A 50 -10.94 6.73 1.36
C LEU A 50 -10.60 7.78 0.29
N PHE A 51 -10.09 7.35 -0.85
CA PHE A 51 -9.84 8.25 -1.98
C PHE A 51 -11.05 8.26 -2.91
N GLY A 52 -11.71 9.41 -2.96
CA GLY A 52 -12.95 9.60 -3.68
C GLY A 52 -14.13 8.79 -3.11
N PRO A 53 -15.35 8.96 -3.65
CA PRO A 53 -16.54 8.30 -3.12
C PRO A 53 -16.54 6.77 -3.28
N VAL A 54 -15.76 6.22 -4.23
CA VAL A 54 -15.81 4.78 -4.59
C VAL A 54 -14.46 4.18 -5.05
N THR A 55 -13.40 4.98 -5.25
CA THR A 55 -12.23 4.52 -6.03
C THR A 55 -11.23 3.70 -5.20
N ILE A 56 -10.87 4.15 -3.99
CA ILE A 56 -10.02 3.37 -3.07
C ILE A 56 -10.82 3.00 -1.83
N ARG A 57 -11.04 1.69 -1.67
CA ARG A 57 -11.74 1.11 -0.51
C ARG A 57 -10.84 1.14 0.73
N ARG A 58 -11.47 1.07 1.91
CA ARG A 58 -10.75 1.00 3.19
C ARG A 58 -9.87 -0.25 3.22
N PHE A 59 -8.61 -0.07 3.58
CA PHE A 59 -7.67 -1.17 3.74
C PHE A 59 -8.11 -2.11 4.87
N SER A 60 -7.93 -3.42 4.67
CA SER A 60 -8.27 -4.43 5.67
C SER A 60 -7.27 -4.43 6.82
N SER A 61 -7.63 -5.10 7.93
CA SER A 61 -6.75 -5.18 9.09
C SER A 61 -5.44 -5.94 8.87
N ASN A 62 -5.30 -6.65 7.74
CA ASN A 62 -4.15 -7.46 7.38
C ASN A 62 -3.68 -7.12 5.96
N THR A 63 -3.35 -5.85 5.71
CA THR A 63 -2.93 -5.38 4.38
C THR A 63 -1.63 -6.08 3.94
N SER A 64 -0.72 -6.32 4.88
CA SER A 64 0.53 -7.06 4.71
C SER A 64 0.37 -8.51 4.24
N LYS A 65 -0.79 -9.15 4.47
CA LYS A 65 -1.06 -10.51 3.97
C LYS A 65 -1.35 -10.55 2.47
N MET A 66 -1.65 -9.39 1.85
CA MET A 66 -1.86 -9.26 0.41
C MET A 66 -2.90 -10.25 -0.14
N SER A 67 -3.89 -10.65 0.66
CA SER A 67 -4.83 -11.73 0.32
C SER A 67 -5.82 -11.39 -0.80
N ASN A 68 -5.94 -10.10 -1.13
CA ASN A 68 -6.90 -9.57 -2.10
C ASN A 68 -6.19 -8.84 -3.25
N MET A 69 -5.10 -9.41 -3.77
CA MET A 69 -4.49 -8.95 -5.03
C MET A 69 -5.19 -9.66 -6.20
N ALA A 70 -6.40 -9.24 -6.53
CA ALA A 70 -7.04 -9.62 -7.78
C ALA A 70 -6.72 -8.56 -8.85
N ALA A 71 -6.36 -9.03 -10.05
CA ALA A 71 -6.26 -8.20 -11.24
C ALA A 71 -7.64 -7.71 -11.70
#